data_AF-A0A8J4VCQ0-F1
#
_entry.id   AF-A0A8J4VCQ0-F1
#
_cell.length_a   1.000
_cell.length_b   1.000
_cell.length_c   1.000
_cell.angle_alpha   90.00
_cell.angle_beta   90.00
_cell.angle_gamma   90.00
#
_symmetry.space_group_name_H-M   'P 1'
#
loop_
_entity.id
_entity.type
_entity.pdbx_description
1 polymer ?
#
loop_
_entity_poly.entity_id
_entity_poly.type
_entity_poly.pdbx_seq_one_letter_code
_entity_poly.pdbx_strand_id
1 'polypeptide(L)'
;MEEEVKKLVEEKKKKEEVPPSPAPGVFKMKMKSLSLLNLNKSKSNANANALSLSPKPIPHLSSLANSVVSRCSTILQVLTEELQHQFDTELPESVKEPLTYARNFLEFCSYQAIHQLSAGPNFLSGKDFRQLTYNMMLAWEAPSVESETLDKEIPSCSNQEIE
;
A
#
# COMPACT_ATOMS: atom_id res chain seq x y z
N MET A 1 -8.61 -18.78 60.55
CA MET A 1 -9.00 -17.51 59.87
C MET A 1 -7.84 -16.88 59.12
N GLU A 2 -6.62 -16.78 59.66
CA GLU A 2 -5.48 -16.15 58.94
C GLU A 2 -5.00 -16.92 57.69
N GLU A 3 -5.05 -18.26 57.72
CA GLU A 3 -4.64 -19.10 56.58
C GLU A 3 -5.62 -19.04 55.39
N GLU A 4 -6.92 -18.86 55.65
CA GLU A 4 -7.93 -18.69 54.59
C GLU A 4 -7.81 -17.32 53.90
N VAL A 5 -7.46 -16.27 54.66
CA VAL A 5 -7.22 -14.93 54.09
C VAL A 5 -5.97 -14.94 53.20
N LYS A 6 -4.89 -15.64 53.60
CA LYS A 6 -3.71 -15.81 52.74
C LYS A 6 -4.02 -16.55 51.45
N LYS A 7 -4.86 -17.59 51.51
CA LYS A 7 -5.27 -18.34 50.32
C LYS A 7 -6.12 -17.49 49.37
N LEU A 8 -7.01 -16.66 49.90
CA LEU A 8 -7.80 -15.72 49.09
C LEU A 8 -6.97 -14.58 48.51
N VAL A 9 -5.92 -14.13 49.21
CA VAL A 9 -4.97 -13.12 48.70
C VAL A 9 -4.09 -13.70 47.57
N GLU A 10 -3.61 -14.94 47.72
CA GLU A 10 -2.86 -15.62 46.65
C GLU A 10 -3.74 -15.95 45.44
N GLU A 11 -4.99 -16.36 45.65
CA GLU A 11 -5.93 -16.62 44.54
C GLU A 11 -6.34 -15.33 43.81
N LYS A 12 -6.45 -14.20 44.53
CA LYS A 12 -6.67 -12.88 43.93
C LYS A 12 -5.44 -12.40 43.16
N LYS A 13 -4.23 -12.63 43.67
CA LYS A 13 -2.98 -12.28 43.00
C LYS A 13 -2.77 -13.04 41.70
N LYS A 14 -3.32 -14.25 41.57
CA LYS A 14 -3.23 -15.06 40.35
C LYS A 14 -4.22 -14.67 39.25
N LYS A 15 -5.22 -13.83 39.55
CA LYS A 15 -6.23 -13.37 38.56
C LYS A 15 -5.93 -11.99 37.97
N GLU A 16 -4.91 -11.29 38.48
CA GLU A 16 -4.47 -9.98 38.01
C GLU A 16 -3.12 -10.06 37.30
N GLU A 17 -2.90 -11.11 36.51
CA GLU A 17 -1.87 -11.10 35.48
C GLU A 17 -2.51 -10.63 34.18
N VAL A 18 -2.43 -9.33 33.94
CA VAL A 18 -2.83 -8.68 32.70
C VAL A 18 -1.98 -9.29 31.57
N PRO A 19 -2.58 -9.82 30.48
CA PRO A 19 -1.80 -10.34 29.38
C PRO A 19 -0.91 -9.23 28.83
N PRO A 20 0.36 -9.50 28.51
CA PRO A 20 1.23 -8.48 27.94
C PRO A 20 0.57 -7.91 26.69
N SER A 21 0.39 -6.59 26.68
CA SER A 21 -0.06 -5.84 25.50
C SER A 21 0.74 -6.31 24.29
N PRO A 22 0.11 -6.61 23.14
CA PRO A 22 0.86 -6.96 21.94
C PRO A 22 1.80 -5.80 21.64
N ALA A 23 3.09 -6.04 21.75
CA ALA A 23 4.10 -5.10 21.30
C ALA A 23 3.74 -4.69 19.87
N PRO A 24 3.90 -3.40 19.47
CA PRO A 24 3.70 -3.00 18.10
C PRO A 24 4.56 -3.92 17.23
N GLY A 25 3.89 -4.83 16.53
CA GLY A 25 4.53 -5.83 15.70
C GLY A 25 5.36 -5.05 14.71
N VAL A 26 6.68 -5.09 14.86
CA VAL A 26 7.57 -4.65 13.80
C VAL A 26 7.30 -5.65 12.68
N PHE A 27 6.44 -5.28 11.75
CA PHE A 27 6.22 -6.00 10.50
C PHE A 27 7.56 -5.98 9.77
N LYS A 28 8.41 -6.96 10.06
CA LYS A 28 9.58 -7.27 9.26
C LYS A 28 9.04 -7.89 7.98
N MET A 29 8.66 -7.04 7.04
CA MET A 29 8.42 -7.43 5.66
C MET A 29 9.75 -7.94 5.11
N LYS A 30 9.94 -9.26 5.18
CA LYS A 30 11.07 -9.93 4.54
C LYS A 30 10.75 -9.92 3.05
N MET A 31 11.08 -8.80 2.39
CA MET A 31 11.08 -8.70 0.94
C MET A 31 12.03 -9.76 0.41
N LYS A 32 11.48 -10.91 0.01
CA LYS A 32 12.23 -11.87 -0.79
C LYS A 32 12.55 -11.11 -2.07
N SER A 33 13.84 -11.03 -2.41
CA SER A 33 14.27 -10.49 -3.70
C SER A 33 13.43 -11.15 -4.79
N LEU A 34 12.51 -10.38 -5.39
CA LEU A 34 11.76 -10.80 -6.56
C LEU A 34 12.76 -10.80 -7.70
N SER A 35 13.53 -11.88 -7.81
CA SER A 35 14.27 -12.15 -9.02
C SER A 35 13.27 -12.56 -10.10
N LEU A 36 13.39 -11.90 -11.24
CA LEU A 36 12.92 -12.26 -12.59
C LEU A 36 11.55 -11.75 -13.03
N LEU A 37 11.57 -10.59 -13.70
CA LEU A 37 10.84 -10.40 -14.96
C LEU A 37 11.85 -9.94 -16.01
N ASN A 38 12.39 -10.89 -16.79
CA ASN A 38 12.99 -10.58 -18.08
C ASN A 38 11.84 -10.17 -19.01
N LEU A 39 11.59 -8.87 -19.11
CA LEU A 39 10.72 -8.33 -20.15
C LEU A 39 11.42 -8.58 -21.49
N ASN A 40 10.98 -9.60 -22.23
CA ASN A 40 11.44 -9.86 -23.59
C ASN A 40 11.22 -8.60 -24.43
N LYS A 41 12.31 -7.86 -24.66
CA LYS A 41 12.37 -6.71 -25.55
C LYS A 41 12.24 -7.20 -26.99
N SER A 42 11.01 -7.49 -27.40
CA SER A 42 10.70 -7.66 -28.81
C SER A 42 10.73 -6.27 -29.44
N LYS A 43 11.82 -5.98 -30.16
CA LYS A 43 11.88 -4.86 -31.10
C LYS A 43 10.86 -5.14 -32.21
N SER A 44 9.63 -4.66 -32.06
CA SER A 44 8.69 -4.56 -33.16
C SER A 44 8.44 -3.09 -33.48
N ASN A 45 8.64 -2.83 -34.77
CA ASN A 45 8.46 -1.61 -35.52
C ASN A 45 7.23 -0.78 -35.10
N ALA A 46 7.37 0.54 -35.18
CA ALA A 46 6.31 1.48 -34.87
C ALA A 46 5.06 1.23 -35.75
N ASN A 47 3.90 1.40 -35.12
CA ASN A 47 2.58 1.58 -35.73
C ASN A 47 1.79 0.30 -36.12
N ALA A 48 1.05 -0.26 -35.17
CA ALA A 48 -0.33 -0.74 -35.36
C ALA A 48 -0.93 -1.10 -33.99
N ASN A 49 -2.10 -0.55 -33.69
CA ASN A 49 -2.91 -0.76 -32.48
C ASN A 49 -2.40 -0.04 -31.23
N ALA A 50 -2.80 1.24 -31.11
CA ALA A 50 -3.31 1.70 -29.82
C ALA A 50 -4.51 0.81 -29.46
N LEU A 51 -4.23 -0.41 -28.98
CA LEU A 51 -5.16 -1.11 -28.10
C LEU A 51 -5.60 -0.07 -27.09
N SER A 52 -6.90 0.08 -26.89
CA SER A 52 -7.46 1.04 -25.97
C SER A 52 -6.93 0.74 -24.56
N LEU A 53 -5.72 1.20 -24.25
CA LEU A 53 -5.09 1.23 -22.93
C LEU A 53 -5.75 2.36 -22.13
N SER A 54 -7.07 2.55 -22.29
CA SER A 54 -7.83 3.44 -21.44
C SER A 54 -7.79 2.81 -20.05
N PRO A 55 -7.06 3.40 -19.10
CA PRO A 55 -6.84 2.79 -17.81
C PRO A 55 -8.19 2.72 -17.12
N LYS A 56 -8.72 1.52 -16.86
CA LYS A 56 -9.95 1.39 -16.09
C LYS A 56 -9.62 1.68 -14.63
N PRO A 57 -10.36 2.60 -13.98
CA PRO A 57 -10.16 2.88 -12.57
C PRO A 57 -10.58 1.65 -11.74
N ILE A 58 -9.82 1.38 -10.69
CA ILE A 58 -10.09 0.32 -9.73
C ILE A 58 -11.01 0.90 -8.64
N PRO A 59 -12.22 0.33 -8.43
CA PRO A 59 -13.28 0.97 -7.63
C PRO A 59 -12.94 1.29 -6.16
N HIS A 60 -12.06 0.52 -5.53
CA HIS A 60 -11.73 0.66 -4.11
C HIS A 60 -10.47 1.51 -3.86
N LEU A 61 -9.80 1.99 -4.90
CA LEU A 61 -8.67 2.89 -4.78
C LEU A 61 -9.14 4.35 -4.75
N SER A 62 -8.44 5.17 -3.97
CA SER A 62 -8.62 6.63 -4.02
C SER A 62 -8.40 7.18 -5.43
N SER A 63 -8.91 8.38 -5.71
CA SER A 63 -8.72 9.03 -7.02
C SER A 63 -7.23 9.20 -7.35
N LEU A 64 -6.45 9.60 -6.34
CA LEU A 64 -5.01 9.78 -6.47
C LEU A 64 -4.27 8.44 -6.63
N ALA A 65 -4.64 7.39 -5.89
CA ALA A 65 -4.06 6.06 -6.07
C ALA A 65 -4.34 5.50 -7.47
N ASN A 66 -5.55 5.67 -7.99
CA ASN A 66 -5.90 5.32 -9.37
C ASN A 66 -5.02 6.05 -10.40
N SER A 67 -4.76 7.34 -10.19
CA SER A 67 -3.86 8.12 -11.05
C SER A 67 -2.42 7.59 -11.04
N VAL A 68 -1.91 7.20 -9.86
CA VAL A 68 -0.58 6.57 -9.73
C VAL A 68 -0.54 5.23 -10.44
N VAL A 69 -1.51 4.35 -10.23
CA VAL A 69 -1.59 3.03 -10.89
C VAL A 69 -1.67 3.17 -12.42
N SER A 70 -2.49 4.09 -12.91
CA SER A 70 -2.59 4.43 -14.33
C SER A 70 -1.24 4.88 -14.91
N ARG A 71 -0.48 5.69 -14.15
CA ARG A 71 0.86 6.12 -14.54
C ARG A 71 1.84 4.94 -14.57
N CYS A 72 1.79 4.04 -13.57
CA CYS A 72 2.60 2.82 -13.54
C CYS A 72 2.32 1.92 -14.74
N SER A 73 1.05 1.69 -15.06
CA SER A 73 0.58 0.98 -16.26
C SER A 73 1.18 1.57 -17.54
N THR A 74 1.18 2.90 -17.66
CA THR A 74 1.77 3.60 -18.82
C THR A 74 3.29 3.40 -18.91
N ILE A 75 4.00 3.48 -17.78
CA ILE A 75 5.47 3.30 -17.72
C ILE A 75 5.84 1.86 -18.09
N LEU A 76 5.08 0.88 -17.60
CA LEU A 76 5.32 -0.55 -17.82
C LEU A 76 4.80 -1.04 -19.17
N GLN A 77 3.94 -0.26 -19.83
CA GLN A 77 3.23 -0.65 -21.05
C GLN A 77 2.36 -1.91 -20.85
N VAL A 78 1.71 -1.99 -19.68
CA VAL A 78 0.83 -3.10 -19.26
C VAL A 78 -0.52 -2.52 -18.88
N LEU A 79 -1.62 -3.24 -19.12
CA LEU A 79 -2.96 -2.82 -18.70
C LEU A 79 -3.09 -2.80 -17.17
N THR A 80 -3.91 -1.89 -16.64
CA THR A 80 -4.19 -1.83 -15.19
C THR A 80 -4.78 -3.14 -14.67
N GLU A 81 -5.66 -3.77 -15.45
CA GLU A 81 -6.30 -5.05 -15.12
C GLU A 81 -5.28 -6.20 -15.08
N GLU A 82 -4.27 -6.15 -15.95
CA GLU A 82 -3.19 -7.15 -15.94
C GLU A 82 -2.29 -6.96 -14.72
N LEU A 83 -1.97 -5.72 -14.34
CA LEU A 83 -1.24 -5.45 -13.09
C LEU A 83 -2.02 -5.95 -11.86
N GLN A 84 -3.33 -5.74 -11.84
CA GLN A 84 -4.19 -6.26 -10.77
C GLN A 84 -4.19 -7.79 -10.75
N HIS A 85 -4.34 -8.42 -11.91
CA HIS A 85 -4.30 -9.87 -12.03
C HIS A 85 -2.95 -10.45 -11.55
N GLN A 86 -1.81 -9.83 -11.89
CA GLN A 86 -0.50 -10.26 -11.40
C GLN A 86 -0.39 -10.14 -9.88
N PHE A 87 -0.85 -9.04 -9.30
CA PHE A 87 -0.89 -8.87 -7.85
C PHE A 87 -1.73 -9.96 -7.17
N ASP A 88 -2.91 -10.26 -7.73
CA ASP A 88 -3.85 -11.23 -7.18
C ASP A 88 -3.39 -12.69 -7.33
N THR A 89 -2.55 -12.99 -8.31
CA THR A 89 -2.09 -14.37 -8.59
C THR A 89 -0.71 -14.68 -8.06
N GLU A 90 0.23 -13.73 -8.09
CA GLU A 90 1.64 -13.98 -7.77
C GLU A 90 1.98 -13.75 -6.29
N LEU A 91 1.23 -12.89 -5.60
CA LEU A 91 1.53 -12.55 -4.21
C LEU A 91 0.76 -13.42 -3.19
N PRO A 92 1.30 -13.59 -1.97
CA PRO A 92 0.61 -14.32 -0.90
C PRO A 92 -0.69 -13.63 -0.45
N GLU A 93 -1.62 -14.40 0.10
CA GLU A 93 -2.91 -13.86 0.56
C GLU A 93 -2.78 -12.82 1.68
N SER A 94 -1.71 -12.89 2.49
CA SER A 94 -1.45 -11.95 3.57
C SER A 94 -1.30 -10.49 3.13
N VAL A 95 -0.96 -10.24 1.86
CA VAL A 95 -0.86 -8.87 1.32
C VAL A 95 -2.13 -8.43 0.58
N LYS A 96 -3.14 -9.29 0.50
CA LYS A 96 -4.43 -9.02 -0.16
C LYS A 96 -5.56 -8.76 0.83
N GLU A 97 -5.23 -8.67 2.13
CA GLU A 97 -6.19 -8.36 3.18
C GLU A 97 -6.92 -7.04 2.88
N PRO A 98 -8.27 -7.00 2.97
CA PRO A 98 -9.07 -5.87 2.47
C PRO A 98 -8.61 -4.49 2.95
N LEU A 99 -8.27 -4.36 4.24
CA LEU A 99 -7.84 -3.09 4.86
C LEU A 99 -6.48 -2.59 4.35
N THR A 100 -5.67 -3.47 3.78
CA THR A 100 -4.31 -3.16 3.30
C THR A 100 -4.15 -3.33 1.80
N TYR A 101 -5.13 -3.96 1.13
CA TYR A 101 -5.10 -4.28 -0.30
C TYR A 101 -4.72 -3.05 -1.13
N ALA A 102 -5.42 -1.93 -0.94
CA ALA A 102 -5.19 -0.71 -1.72
C ALA A 102 -3.75 -0.21 -1.61
N ARG A 103 -3.21 -0.23 -0.38
CA ARG A 103 -1.83 0.18 -0.10
C ARG A 103 -0.82 -0.78 -0.73
N ASN A 104 -1.03 -2.08 -0.55
CA ASN A 104 -0.11 -3.12 -1.03
C ASN A 104 -0.10 -3.19 -2.56
N PHE A 105 -1.27 -3.05 -3.19
CA PHE A 105 -1.39 -3.00 -4.64
C PHE A 105 -0.71 -1.75 -5.23
N LEU A 106 -0.89 -0.59 -4.59
CA LEU A 106 -0.22 0.65 -4.97
C LEU A 106 1.32 0.53 -4.84
N GLU A 107 1.81 -0.09 -3.77
CA GLU A 107 3.25 -0.37 -3.57
C GLU A 107 3.79 -1.30 -4.65
N PHE A 108 3.08 -2.39 -4.95
CA PHE A 108 3.45 -3.34 -6.02
C PHE A 108 3.58 -2.64 -7.38
N CYS A 109 2.57 -1.88 -7.80
CA CYS A 109 2.58 -1.17 -9.08
C CYS A 109 3.72 -0.15 -9.15
N SER A 110 3.91 0.61 -8.06
CA SER A 110 4.92 1.66 -7.99
C SER A 110 6.33 1.08 -8.01
N TYR A 111 6.57 -0.01 -7.29
CA TYR A 111 7.85 -0.71 -7.28
C TYR A 111 8.24 -1.16 -8.69
N GLN A 112 7.35 -1.81 -9.42
CA GLN A 112 7.61 -2.27 -10.78
C GLN A 112 7.98 -1.09 -11.71
N ALA A 113 7.20 -0.02 -11.68
CA ALA A 113 7.44 1.16 -12.51
C ALA A 113 8.74 1.88 -12.15
N ILE A 114 9.02 2.07 -10.86
CA ILE A 114 10.27 2.67 -10.36
C ILE A 114 11.47 1.82 -10.78
N HIS A 115 11.39 0.50 -10.65
CA HIS A 115 12.44 -0.42 -11.07
C HIS A 115 12.74 -0.25 -12.58
N GLN A 116 11.70 -0.21 -13.42
CA GLN A 116 11.84 0.03 -14.87
C GLN A 116 12.49 1.38 -15.20
N LEU A 117 12.11 2.45 -14.48
CA LEU A 117 12.71 3.78 -14.65
C LEU A 117 14.17 3.83 -14.18
N SER A 118 14.49 3.13 -13.09
CA SER A 118 15.82 3.10 -12.48
C SER A 118 16.89 2.41 -13.32
N ALA A 119 16.50 1.65 -14.35
CA ALA A 119 17.41 0.98 -15.26
C ALA A 119 18.17 1.95 -16.19
N GLY A 120 17.69 3.19 -16.34
CA GLY A 120 18.32 4.21 -17.19
C GLY A 120 19.37 5.07 -16.47
N PRO A 121 20.36 5.62 -17.19
CA PRO A 121 21.26 6.62 -16.60
C PRO A 121 20.48 7.88 -16.22
N ASN A 122 20.91 8.55 -15.15
CA ASN A 122 20.32 9.81 -14.66
C ASN A 122 18.81 9.75 -14.37
N PHE A 123 18.26 8.57 -14.00
CA PHE A 123 16.83 8.39 -13.77
C PHE A 123 16.23 9.32 -12.69
N LEU A 124 17.02 9.71 -11.68
CA LEU A 124 16.63 10.67 -10.65
C LEU A 124 16.27 12.05 -11.23
N SER A 125 16.93 12.42 -12.34
CA SER A 125 16.66 13.65 -13.10
C SER A 125 15.54 13.46 -14.13
N GLY A 126 14.96 12.27 -14.24
CA GLY A 126 13.80 11.99 -15.09
C GLY A 126 12.52 12.61 -14.52
N LYS A 127 11.77 13.33 -15.37
CA LYS A 127 10.45 13.89 -15.01
C LYS A 127 9.50 12.81 -14.51
N ASP A 128 9.51 11.65 -15.16
CA ASP A 128 8.57 10.56 -14.86
C ASP A 128 8.85 9.92 -13.50
N PHE A 129 10.12 9.72 -13.15
CA PHE A 129 10.51 9.22 -11.84
C PHE A 129 10.11 10.18 -10.73
N ARG A 130 10.42 11.48 -10.88
CA ARG A 130 10.06 12.49 -9.87
C ARG A 130 8.55 12.64 -9.70
N GLN A 131 7.81 12.69 -10.81
CA GLN A 131 6.35 12.83 -10.74
C GLN A 131 5.71 11.60 -10.12
N LEU A 132 6.15 10.40 -10.51
CA LEU A 132 5.62 9.16 -9.97
C LEU A 132 5.89 9.06 -8.46
N THR A 133 7.13 9.28 -8.03
CA THR A 133 7.50 9.20 -6.61
C THR A 133 6.79 10.25 -5.77
N TYR A 134 6.63 11.48 -6.26
CA TYR A 134 5.84 12.51 -5.61
C TYR A 134 4.37 12.11 -5.44
N ASN A 135 3.70 11.71 -6.53
CA ASN A 135 2.30 11.31 -6.48
C ASN A 135 2.09 10.05 -5.62
N MET A 136 3.04 9.10 -5.64
CA MET A 136 3.02 7.90 -4.80
C MET A 136 3.05 8.25 -3.31
N MET A 137 3.91 9.19 -2.90
CA MET A 137 3.98 9.63 -1.49
C MET A 137 2.65 10.21 -1.01
N LEU A 138 2.00 11.02 -1.84
CA LEU A 138 0.68 11.59 -1.53
C LEU A 138 -0.41 10.51 -1.52
N ALA A 139 -0.37 9.55 -2.46
CA ALA A 139 -1.34 8.46 -2.53
C ALA A 139 -1.26 7.50 -1.34
N TRP A 140 -0.12 7.43 -0.65
CA TRP A 140 0.05 6.60 0.56
C TRP A 140 -0.67 7.15 1.80
N GLU A 141 -1.04 8.43 1.82
CA GLU A 141 -1.81 9.02 2.91
C GLU A 141 -3.25 8.48 2.91
N ALA A 142 -3.85 8.39 1.72
CA ALA A 142 -5.20 7.83 1.52
C ALA A 142 -5.22 6.91 0.29
N PRO A 143 -4.83 5.62 0.41
CA PRO A 143 -4.77 4.71 -0.73
C PRO A 143 -6.14 4.15 -1.17
N SER A 144 -7.13 4.15 -0.27
CA SER A 144 -8.48 3.63 -0.51
C SER A 144 -9.53 4.76 -0.47
N VAL A 145 -10.69 4.54 -1.10
CA VAL A 145 -11.86 5.43 -0.97
C VAL A 145 -12.33 5.58 0.48
N GLU A 146 -12.15 4.55 1.31
CA GLU A 146 -12.51 4.57 2.73
C GLU A 146 -11.59 5.51 3.52
N SER A 147 -10.30 5.55 3.18
CA SER A 147 -9.34 6.44 3.85
C SER A 147 -9.58 7.92 3.55
N GLU A 148 -10.14 8.28 2.39
CA GLU A 148 -10.48 9.68 2.08
C GLU A 148 -11.58 10.25 2.99
N THR A 149 -12.44 9.38 3.55
CA THR A 149 -13.60 9.81 4.34
C THR A 149 -13.27 10.05 5.82
N LEU A 150 -12.28 9.35 6.38
CA LEU A 150 -11.90 9.46 7.79
C LEU A 150 -11.27 10.82 8.13
N ASP A 151 -10.51 11.42 7.21
CA ASP A 151 -9.90 12.74 7.43
C ASP A 151 -10.91 13.88 7.43
N LYS A 152 -12.10 13.66 6.87
CA LYS A 152 -13.16 14.67 6.78
C LYS A 152 -14.04 14.75 8.03
N GLU A 153 -13.99 13.72 8.89
CA GLU A 153 -14.82 13.61 10.10
C GLU A 153 -14.10 13.99 11.40
N ILE A 154 -12.93 14.63 11.36
CA ILE A 154 -12.36 15.27 12.55
C ILE A 154 -13.03 16.64 12.69
N PRO A 155 -14.00 16.85 13.61
CA PRO A 155 -14.53 18.18 13.84
C PRO A 155 -13.38 19.04 14.37
N SER A 156 -13.08 20.10 13.62
CA SER A 156 -12.18 21.17 14.04
C SER A 156 -12.62 21.65 15.42
N CYS A 157 -11.87 21.29 16.47
CA CYS A 157 -12.14 21.74 17.82
C CYS A 157 -11.77 23.23 17.90
N SER A 158 -12.76 24.08 17.60
CA SER A 158 -12.69 25.51 17.83
C SER A 158 -12.65 25.72 19.35
N ASN A 159 -11.47 25.93 19.91
CA ASN A 159 -11.35 26.48 21.26
C ASN A 159 -11.87 27.92 21.23
N GLN A 160 -13.13 28.11 21.65
CA GLN A 160 -13.60 29.42 22.09
C GLN A 160 -13.27 29.54 23.57
N GLU A 161 -12.15 30.20 23.86
CA GLU A 161 -11.82 30.68 25.19
C GLU A 161 -12.67 31.94 25.43
N ILE A 162 -13.67 31.81 26.28
CA ILE A 162 -14.53 32.90 26.77
C ILE A 162 -14.22 33.02 28.26
N GLU A 163 -13.56 34.12 28.65
CA GLU A 163 -13.97 35.09 29.69
C GLU A 163 -12.78 35.96 30.13
#